data_AF-W4SF62-F1
#
_entry.id   AF-W4SF62-F1
#
_cell.length_a   1.000
_cell.length_b   1.000
_cell.length_c   1.000
_cell.angle_alpha   90.00
_cell.angle_beta   90.00
_cell.angle_gamma   90.00
#
_symmetry.space_group_name_H-M   'P 1'
#
loop_
_entity.id
_entity.type
_entity.pdbx_description
1 polymer ?
#
loop_
_entity_poly.entity_id
_entity_poly.type
_entity_poly.pdbx_seq_one_letter_code
_entity_poly.pdbx_strand_id
1 'polypeptide(L)'
;METPTNSGDWRLTLRREASDSARWQALWEVAVALRQAQTPEQACDAVLGRVLLLLGLEDGAVLAQRGPRAQVLASRGRALPPGASAAGDSMKRPG
;
A
#
# COMPACT_ATOMS: atom_id res chain seq x y z
N MET A 1 3.15 4.22 -31.50
CA MET A 1 4.42 4.38 -30.76
C MET A 1 5.07 5.62 -31.35
N GLU A 2 4.97 6.76 -30.66
CA GLU A 2 5.57 8.01 -31.16
C GLU A 2 7.08 7.94 -30.97
N THR A 3 7.83 8.22 -32.03
CA THR A 3 9.29 8.22 -32.01
C THR A 3 9.76 9.52 -31.33
N PRO A 4 10.55 9.45 -30.23
CA PRO A 4 10.96 10.66 -29.52
C PRO A 4 11.87 11.55 -30.39
N THR A 5 11.51 12.83 -30.47
CA THR A 5 12.07 13.79 -31.44
C THR A 5 13.40 14.41 -30.99
N ASN A 6 13.75 14.29 -29.69
CA ASN A 6 15.03 14.73 -29.14
C ASN A 6 15.46 13.90 -27.91
N SER A 7 16.68 14.16 -27.42
CA SER A 7 17.28 13.43 -26.28
C SER A 7 16.59 13.69 -24.93
N GLY A 8 15.91 14.83 -24.76
CA GLY A 8 15.09 15.14 -23.61
C GLY A 8 13.82 14.29 -23.56
N ASP A 9 13.11 14.19 -24.69
CA ASP A 9 11.91 13.37 -24.84
C ASP A 9 12.22 11.89 -24.66
N TRP A 10 13.34 11.41 -25.23
CA TRP A 10 13.82 10.05 -25.01
C TRP A 10 14.04 9.73 -23.52
N ARG A 11 14.75 10.61 -22.78
CA ARG A 11 15.00 10.43 -21.34
C ARG A 11 13.71 10.45 -20.52
N LEU A 12 12.74 11.28 -20.91
CA LEU A 12 11.44 11.34 -20.25
C LEU A 12 10.64 10.04 -20.47
N THR A 13 10.60 9.54 -21.70
CA THR A 13 9.95 8.26 -22.04
C THR A 13 10.58 7.11 -21.26
N LEU A 14 11.91 7.00 -21.22
CA LEU A 14 12.59 5.97 -20.44
C LEU A 14 12.27 6.05 -18.95
N ARG A 15 12.21 7.26 -18.36
CA ARG A 15 11.82 7.43 -16.94
C ARG A 15 10.38 6.99 -16.69
N ARG A 16 9.46 7.29 -17.61
CA ARG A 16 8.06 6.86 -17.51
C ARG A 16 7.96 5.35 -17.59
N GLU A 17 8.59 4.73 -18.59
CA GLU A 17 8.62 3.28 -18.76
C GLU A 17 9.23 2.58 -17.54
N ALA A 18 10.37 3.05 -17.02
CA ALA A 18 10.97 2.51 -15.81
C ALA A 18 10.03 2.63 -14.59
N SER A 19 9.32 3.76 -14.47
CA SER A 19 8.34 3.96 -13.39
C SER A 19 7.10 3.08 -13.55
N ASP A 20 6.67 2.81 -14.78
CA ASP A 20 5.57 1.89 -15.08
C ASP A 20 5.98 0.45 -14.78
N SER A 21 7.18 0.03 -15.20
CA SER A 21 7.72 -1.29 -14.87
C SER A 21 7.85 -1.51 -13.36
N ALA A 22 8.35 -0.52 -12.60
CA ALA A 22 8.42 -0.61 -11.15
C ALA A 22 7.03 -0.77 -10.49
N ARG A 23 6.02 -0.06 -10.99
CA ARG A 23 4.63 -0.19 -10.54
C ARG A 23 4.07 -1.59 -10.85
N TRP A 24 4.25 -2.09 -12.07
CA TRP A 24 3.81 -3.44 -12.45
C TRP A 24 4.50 -4.54 -11.64
N GLN A 25 5.81 -4.40 -11.41
CA GLN A 25 6.57 -5.33 -10.59
C GLN A 25 6.06 -5.35 -9.15
N ALA A 26 5.77 -4.18 -8.57
CA ALA A 26 5.18 -4.11 -7.24
C ALA A 26 3.79 -4.74 -7.14
N LEU A 27 2.92 -4.51 -8.13
CA LEU A 27 1.61 -5.15 -8.20
C LEU A 27 1.73 -6.68 -8.29
N TRP A 28 2.65 -7.17 -9.11
CA TRP A 28 2.92 -8.60 -9.23
C TRP A 28 3.38 -9.22 -7.92
N GLU A 29 4.37 -8.61 -7.25
CA GLU A 29 4.87 -9.09 -5.96
C GLU A 29 3.77 -9.15 -4.88
N VAL A 30 2.93 -8.11 -4.81
CA VAL A 30 1.78 -8.10 -3.90
C VAL A 30 0.80 -9.21 -4.26
N ALA A 31 0.47 -9.40 -5.54
CA ALA A 31 -0.44 -10.45 -5.98
C ALA A 31 0.09 -11.86 -5.62
N VAL A 32 1.39 -12.10 -5.78
CA VAL A 32 2.04 -13.35 -5.37
C VAL A 32 1.95 -13.56 -3.87
N ALA A 33 2.27 -12.53 -3.07
CA ALA A 33 2.20 -12.62 -1.61
C ALA A 33 0.77 -12.86 -1.12
N LEU A 34 -0.23 -12.20 -1.72
CA LEU A 34 -1.64 -12.40 -1.40
C LEU A 34 -2.10 -13.83 -1.70
N ARG A 35 -1.64 -14.44 -2.79
CA ARG A 35 -1.94 -15.85 -3.09
C ARG A 35 -1.34 -16.83 -2.08
N GLN A 36 -0.28 -16.43 -1.39
CA GLN A 36 0.41 -17.23 -0.39
C GLN A 36 -0.05 -16.91 1.04
N ALA A 37 -0.90 -15.90 1.26
CA ALA A 37 -1.37 -15.55 2.60
C ALA A 37 -2.42 -16.56 3.08
N GLN A 38 -2.29 -17.03 4.31
CA GLN A 38 -3.26 -17.92 4.96
C GLN A 38 -4.29 -17.15 5.80
N THR A 39 -3.97 -15.92 6.19
CA THR A 39 -4.88 -15.07 6.98
C THR A 39 -4.98 -13.65 6.42
N PRO A 40 -6.07 -12.91 6.73
CA PRO A 40 -6.21 -11.50 6.35
C PRO A 40 -5.07 -10.61 6.89
N GLU A 41 -4.58 -10.88 8.10
CA GLU A 41 -3.49 -10.13 8.72
C GLU A 41 -2.18 -10.32 7.96
N GLN A 42 -1.88 -11.55 7.52
CA GLN A 42 -0.72 -11.84 6.69
C GLN A 42 -0.81 -11.15 5.33
N ALA A 43 -2.00 -11.17 4.72
CA ALA A 43 -2.27 -10.44 3.47
C ALA A 43 -2.06 -8.93 3.65
N CYS A 44 -2.60 -8.35 4.73
CA CYS A 44 -2.44 -6.94 5.06
C CYS A 44 -0.99 -6.56 5.36
N ASP A 45 -0.22 -7.39 6.08
CA ASP A 45 1.19 -7.11 6.35
C ASP A 45 2.05 -7.16 5.07
N ALA A 46 1.80 -8.12 4.18
CA ALA A 46 2.49 -8.21 2.90
C ALA A 46 2.25 -6.97 2.03
N VAL A 47 0.99 -6.52 1.93
CA VAL A 47 0.62 -5.28 1.23
C VAL A 47 1.28 -4.07 1.89
N LEU A 48 1.17 -3.94 3.21
CA LEU A 48 1.72 -2.82 3.98
C LEU A 48 3.24 -2.71 3.78
N GLY A 49 3.96 -3.83 3.90
CA GLY A 49 5.41 -3.86 3.71
C GLY A 49 5.83 -3.35 2.32
N ARG A 50 5.09 -3.73 1.26
CA ARG A 50 5.40 -3.27 -0.09
C ARG A 50 5.08 -1.79 -0.29
N VAL A 51 3.94 -1.31 0.23
CA VAL A 51 3.55 0.11 0.16
C VAL A 51 4.56 0.99 0.87
N LEU A 52 4.99 0.61 2.08
CA LEU A 52 6.00 1.37 2.83
C LEU A 52 7.32 1.46 2.07
N LEU A 53 7.79 0.36 1.49
CA LEU A 53 9.01 0.35 0.67
C LEU A 53 8.89 1.25 -0.57
N LEU A 54 7.74 1.24 -1.26
CA LEU A 54 7.53 2.08 -2.45
C LEU A 54 7.50 3.58 -2.12
N LEU A 55 6.96 3.93 -0.95
CA LEU A 55 6.82 5.33 -0.52
C LEU A 55 8.04 5.82 0.27
N GLY A 56 9.01 4.95 0.57
CA GLY A 56 10.15 5.29 1.42
C GLY A 56 9.73 5.63 2.86
N LEU A 57 8.69 4.97 3.35
CA LEU A 57 8.13 5.17 4.69
C LEU A 57 8.56 4.04 5.63
N GLU A 58 8.78 4.37 6.90
CA GLU A 58 9.15 3.38 7.92
C GLU A 58 7.94 2.87 8.71
N ASP A 59 6.97 3.77 8.95
CA ASP A 59 5.83 3.54 9.83
C ASP A 59 4.52 3.49 9.04
N GLY A 60 3.63 2.56 9.41
CA GLY A 60 2.30 2.52 8.85
C GLY A 60 1.42 1.42 9.43
N ALA A 61 0.12 1.49 9.15
CA ALA A 61 -0.85 0.49 9.57
C ALA A 61 -1.98 0.32 8.55
N VAL A 62 -2.55 -0.88 8.52
CA VAL A 62 -3.78 -1.20 7.80
C VAL A 62 -4.91 -1.29 8.82
N LEU A 63 -5.96 -0.51 8.60
CA LEU A 63 -7.14 -0.47 9.45
C LEU A 63 -8.33 -1.13 8.75
N ALA A 64 -9.09 -1.92 9.50
CA ALA A 64 -10.41 -2.39 9.08
C ALA A 64 -11.48 -1.77 9.96
N GLN A 65 -12.56 -1.33 9.33
CA GLN A 65 -13.72 -0.83 10.05
C GLN A 65 -14.58 -2.00 10.54
N ARG A 66 -14.88 -1.99 11.84
CA ARG A 66 -15.78 -2.95 12.50
C ARG A 66 -16.85 -2.18 13.27
N GLY A 67 -17.94 -1.87 12.57
CA GLY A 67 -18.99 -1.00 13.09
C GLY A 67 -18.46 0.41 13.39
N PRO A 68 -18.60 0.91 14.63
CA PRO A 68 -18.11 2.24 15.03
C PRO A 68 -16.63 2.25 15.44
N ARG A 69 -15.89 1.15 15.27
CA ARG A 69 -14.47 1.04 15.66
C ARG A 69 -13.59 0.75 14.46
N ALA A 70 -12.36 1.27 14.48
CA ALA A 70 -11.29 0.85 13.58
C ALA A 70 -10.39 -0.15 14.31
N GLN A 71 -10.11 -1.29 13.68
CA GLN A 71 -9.20 -2.31 14.18
C GLN A 71 -7.94 -2.34 13.32
N VAL A 72 -6.77 -2.43 13.95
CA VAL A 72 -5.50 -2.61 13.25
C VAL A 72 -5.37 -4.07 12.80
N LEU A 73 -5.28 -4.30 11.49
CA LEU A 73 -5.03 -5.63 10.91
C LEU A 73 -3.55 -5.92 10.73
N ALA A 74 -2.76 -4.90 10.40
CA ALA A 74 -1.31 -4.98 10.25
C ALA A 74 -0.68 -3.63 10.61
N SER A 75 0.55 -3.65 11.12
CA SER A 75 1.29 -2.45 11.51
C SER A 75 2.78 -2.68 11.42
N ARG A 76 3.54 -1.65 11.08
CA ARG A 76 5.01 -1.66 11.10
C ARG A 76 5.55 -0.39 11.76
N GLY A 77 6.75 -0.51 12.30
CA GLY A 77 7.46 0.58 12.97
C GLY A 77 6.75 1.01 14.26
N ARG A 78 6.43 2.29 14.37
CA ARG A 78 5.84 2.93 15.57
C ARG A 78 4.32 2.94 15.60
N ALA A 79 3.65 2.34 14.62
CA ALA A 79 2.20 2.25 14.60
C ALA A 79 1.64 1.36 15.72
N LEU A 80 0.38 1.55 16.09
CA LEU A 80 -0.31 0.69 17.06
C LEU A 80 -0.25 -0.78 16.62
N PRO A 81 -0.06 -1.75 17.54
CA PRO A 81 0.13 -3.15 17.18
C PRO A 81 -1.13 -3.77 16.57
N PRO A 82 -1.00 -4.88 15.80
CA PRO A 82 -2.16 -5.59 15.27
C PRO A 82 -3.08 -6.06 16.40
N GLY A 83 -4.39 -5.93 16.19
CA GLY A 83 -5.41 -6.19 17.21
C GLY A 83 -5.76 -4.98 18.09
N ALA A 84 -4.98 -3.90 18.07
CA ALA A 84 -5.40 -2.64 18.69
C ALA A 84 -6.67 -2.11 18.02
N SER A 85 -7.53 -1.43 18.78
CA SER A 85 -8.72 -0.78 18.24
C SER A 85 -8.88 0.64 18.76
N ALA A 86 -9.27 1.54 17.87
CA ALA A 86 -9.61 2.91 18.20
C ALA A 86 -11.11 3.14 17.92
N ALA A 87 -11.67 4.21 18.49
CA ALA A 87 -12.95 4.71 18.01
C ALA A 87 -12.80 5.01 16.51
N GLY A 88 -13.67 4.43 15.69
CA GLY A 88 -13.70 4.72 14.27
C GLY A 88 -14.22 6.13 14.11
N ASP A 89 -13.68 6.85 13.13
CA ASP A 89 -14.07 8.23 12.81
C ASP A 89 -15.46 8.30 12.14
N SER A 90 -16.38 7.45 12.58
CA SER A 90 -17.80 7.55 12.26
C SER A 90 -18.35 8.77 13.00
N MET A 91 -18.16 9.91 12.35
CA MET A 91 -18.83 11.19 12.56
C MET A 91 -20.22 10.98 13.16
N LYS A 92 -20.43 11.50 14.38
CA LYS A 92 -21.75 11.67 14.99
C LYS A 92 -22.68 12.32 13.95
N ARG A 93 -23.69 11.62 13.46
CA ARG A 93 -24.90 12.32 12.99
C ARG A 93 -25.69 12.69 14.26
N PRO A 94 -25.90 13.98 14.58
CA PRO A 94 -26.89 14.33 15.58
C PRO A 94 -28.27 13.94 15.00
N GLY A 95 -29.10 13.36 15.84
CA GLY A 95 -30.49 13.01 15.51
C GLY A 95 -31.39 14.22 15.40
#